data_AF-A0A7T4EH74-F1
#
_entry.id   AF-A0A7T4EH74-F1
#
_cell.length_a   1.000
_cell.length_b   1.000
_cell.length_c   1.000
_cell.angle_alpha   90.00
_cell.angle_beta   90.00
_cell.angle_gamma   90.00
#
_symmetry.space_group_name_H-M   'P 1'
#
loop_
_entity.id
_entity.type
_entity.pdbx_description
1 polymer ?
#
loop_
_entity_poly.entity_id
_entity_poly.type
_entity_poly.pdbx_seq_one_letter_code
_entity_poly.pdbx_strand_id
1 'polypeptide(L)'
;MVRTPTKVMNTVLLLLLPLLTITGCAKFLGVEEGLASGDEPYLFDRWDPDFHLAEPCHDISDTRLRELGLRRIENEGTVVEKDGLSFCTFATEDSNEWIDVSGVAVKLAQFRRNGILVDYQLNESKAPSLAFRQDEYDDGCRVAAETPRGSVQVGFNSFALEDEQLIEKCQKAEEYFDLLIGEKLYDYRTN
;
A
#
# COMPACT_ATOMS: atom_id res chain seq x y z
N MET A 1 -75.68 -6.06 -56.29
CA MET A 1 -76.21 -6.20 -54.90
C MET A 1 -75.02 -6.57 -54.00
N VAL A 2 -74.97 -6.10 -52.75
CA VAL A 2 -74.06 -6.59 -51.67
C VAL A 2 -72.52 -6.41 -51.80
N ARG A 3 -72.00 -5.45 -51.00
CA ARG A 3 -70.78 -5.45 -50.13
C ARG A 3 -69.36 -5.84 -50.65
N THR A 4 -68.47 -4.85 -50.58
CA THR A 4 -67.25 -4.71 -49.71
C THR A 4 -66.89 -5.78 -48.65
N PRO A 5 -65.67 -5.77 -48.00
CA PRO A 5 -64.50 -4.85 -48.14
C PRO A 5 -63.09 -5.51 -48.17
N THR A 6 -62.06 -4.67 -48.30
CA THR A 6 -60.63 -4.94 -47.99
C THR A 6 -60.29 -4.64 -46.51
N LYS A 7 -59.39 -5.44 -45.88
CA LYS A 7 -58.38 -5.14 -44.79
C LYS A 7 -57.86 -6.50 -44.23
N VAL A 8 -56.59 -6.76 -43.88
CA VAL A 8 -55.50 -6.05 -43.16
C VAL A 8 -55.61 -6.16 -41.62
N MET A 9 -54.48 -6.50 -40.95
CA MET A 9 -54.30 -6.76 -39.49
C MET A 9 -54.97 -8.07 -39.00
N ASN A 10 -54.57 -8.78 -37.94
CA ASN A 10 -53.55 -8.63 -36.86
C ASN A 10 -53.32 -10.03 -36.18
N THR A 11 -52.32 -10.41 -35.35
CA THR A 11 -51.07 -9.82 -34.79
C THR A 11 -50.18 -10.93 -34.15
N VAL A 12 -48.94 -10.59 -33.74
CA VAL A 12 -48.18 -11.14 -32.58
C VAL A 12 -47.45 -12.52 -32.66
N LEU A 13 -46.29 -12.59 -31.98
CA LEU A 13 -45.41 -13.74 -31.66
C LEU A 13 -44.64 -14.38 -32.85
N LEU A 14 -43.36 -14.78 -32.73
CA LEU A 14 -42.39 -14.73 -31.61
C LEU A 14 -41.18 -13.83 -31.96
N LEU A 15 -40.70 -13.04 -30.99
CA LEU A 15 -39.33 -12.52 -30.94
C LEU A 15 -38.70 -13.00 -29.62
N LEU A 16 -37.95 -14.11 -29.67
CA LEU A 16 -37.30 -14.68 -28.48
C LEU A 16 -35.88 -15.18 -28.79
N LEU A 17 -34.92 -14.31 -28.42
CA LEU A 17 -33.56 -14.62 -27.96
C LEU A 17 -32.54 -15.16 -28.99
N PRO A 18 -31.21 -15.02 -28.72
CA PRO A 18 -30.58 -14.34 -27.58
C PRO A 18 -29.67 -13.15 -27.96
N LEU A 19 -29.69 -12.07 -27.16
CA LEU A 19 -28.59 -11.09 -27.11
C LEU A 19 -27.48 -11.62 -26.18
N LEU A 20 -26.67 -12.59 -26.65
CA LEU A 20 -25.63 -13.25 -25.84
C LEU A 20 -24.27 -13.41 -26.56
N THR A 21 -23.87 -12.43 -27.37
CA THR A 21 -22.64 -12.52 -28.20
C THR A 21 -21.67 -11.34 -28.09
N ILE A 22 -21.86 -10.41 -27.15
CA ILE A 22 -20.95 -9.25 -26.94
C ILE A 22 -20.08 -9.38 -25.67
N THR A 23 -20.50 -10.20 -24.68
CA THR A 23 -19.73 -10.49 -23.46
C THR A 23 -18.54 -11.45 -23.68
N GLY A 24 -18.25 -11.87 -24.91
CA GLY A 24 -17.24 -12.89 -25.22
C GLY A 24 -15.83 -12.40 -25.54
N CYS A 25 -15.64 -11.12 -25.93
CA CYS A 25 -14.36 -10.67 -26.50
C CYS A 25 -13.34 -10.18 -25.48
N ALA A 26 -13.76 -9.66 -24.31
CA ALA A 26 -12.84 -9.11 -23.31
C ALA A 26 -11.83 -10.16 -22.79
N LYS A 27 -12.33 -11.37 -22.49
CA LYS A 27 -11.53 -12.49 -21.96
C LYS A 27 -10.50 -13.09 -22.92
N PHE A 28 -10.41 -12.58 -24.16
CA PHE A 28 -9.43 -13.00 -25.16
C PHE A 28 -8.32 -11.97 -25.42
N LEU A 29 -8.35 -10.80 -24.77
CA LEU A 29 -7.40 -9.70 -25.00
C LEU A 29 -6.43 -9.43 -23.84
N GLY A 30 -6.48 -10.20 -22.76
CA GLY A 30 -5.56 -10.04 -21.61
C GLY A 30 -5.73 -8.73 -20.84
N VAL A 31 -6.79 -7.97 -21.11
CA VAL A 31 -7.22 -6.86 -20.26
C VAL A 31 -7.85 -7.48 -19.02
N GLU A 32 -7.15 -7.37 -17.88
CA GLU A 32 -7.77 -7.69 -16.59
C GLU A 32 -9.01 -6.81 -16.41
N GLU A 33 -10.11 -7.42 -15.95
CA GLU A 33 -11.35 -6.71 -15.70
C GLU A 33 -11.08 -5.70 -14.56
N GLY A 34 -10.97 -4.42 -14.91
CA GLY A 34 -10.62 -3.35 -13.97
C GLY A 34 -11.48 -3.44 -12.72
N LEU A 35 -10.83 -3.39 -11.56
CA LEU A 35 -11.41 -3.74 -10.27
C LEU A 35 -12.76 -3.04 -10.06
N ALA A 36 -13.73 -3.76 -9.50
CA ALA A 36 -15.01 -3.15 -9.16
C ALA A 36 -14.77 -2.01 -8.15
N SER A 37 -15.54 -0.92 -8.23
CA SER A 37 -15.30 0.29 -7.40
C SER A 37 -15.63 0.12 -5.90
N GLY A 38 -15.71 -1.11 -5.40
CA GLY A 38 -15.67 -1.48 -3.99
C GLY A 38 -14.36 -2.15 -3.57
N ASP A 39 -13.53 -2.59 -4.53
CA ASP A 39 -12.20 -3.18 -4.35
C ASP A 39 -11.05 -2.15 -4.55
N GLU A 40 -11.40 -0.91 -4.91
CA GLU A 40 -10.48 0.25 -5.00
C GLU A 40 -10.11 0.99 -3.67
N PRO A 41 -10.63 0.73 -2.44
CA PRO A 41 -10.39 1.60 -1.26
C PRO A 41 -8.99 1.46 -0.63
N TYR A 42 -8.00 1.10 -1.45
CA TYR A 42 -6.58 0.99 -1.14
C TYR A 42 -5.75 1.99 -1.96
N LEU A 43 -6.37 2.70 -2.91
CA LEU A 43 -5.77 3.73 -3.75
C LEU A 43 -6.30 5.10 -3.33
N PHE A 44 -5.41 6.08 -3.27
CA PHE A 44 -5.75 7.49 -3.03
C PHE A 44 -5.66 8.28 -4.33
N ASP A 45 -6.38 9.40 -4.43
CA ASP A 45 -6.20 10.32 -5.54
C ASP A 45 -4.88 11.10 -5.37
N ARG A 46 -3.81 10.55 -5.97
CA ARG A 46 -2.47 11.16 -5.99
C ARG A 46 -2.37 12.39 -6.92
N TRP A 47 -3.48 12.78 -7.57
CA TRP A 47 -3.57 13.98 -8.41
C TRP A 47 -4.38 15.11 -7.76
N ASP A 48 -4.99 14.86 -6.59
CA ASP A 48 -5.50 15.91 -5.71
C ASP A 48 -4.33 16.82 -5.27
N PRO A 49 -4.36 18.14 -5.53
CA PRO A 49 -3.29 19.05 -5.14
C PRO A 49 -3.12 19.17 -3.61
N ASP A 50 -4.15 18.84 -2.84
CA ASP A 50 -4.09 18.80 -1.38
C ASP A 50 -3.55 17.46 -0.87
N PHE A 51 -3.24 16.47 -1.73
CA PHE A 51 -2.61 15.20 -1.34
C PHE A 51 -1.12 15.38 -1.03
N HIS A 52 -0.71 14.94 0.17
CA HIS A 52 0.67 14.94 0.65
C HIS A 52 0.93 13.60 1.33
N LEU A 53 2.01 12.93 0.95
CA LEU A 53 2.45 11.70 1.60
C LEU A 53 3.35 12.06 2.79
N ALA A 54 3.65 11.10 3.68
CA ALA A 54 4.79 11.27 4.57
C ALA A 54 6.08 11.25 3.72
N GLU A 55 7.06 12.09 4.02
CA GLU A 55 8.28 12.25 3.23
C GLU A 55 9.54 11.98 4.08
N PRO A 56 9.82 10.72 4.46
CA PRO A 56 10.82 10.42 5.49
C PRO A 56 12.24 10.90 5.17
N CYS A 57 12.59 11.10 3.90
CA CYS A 57 13.87 11.70 3.55
C CYS A 57 13.97 13.18 3.95
N HIS A 58 12.87 13.94 3.87
CA HIS A 58 12.78 15.34 4.28
C HIS A 58 12.50 15.46 5.80
N ASP A 59 11.53 14.69 6.30
CA ASP A 59 11.01 14.83 7.66
C ASP A 59 11.99 14.34 8.75
N ILE A 60 12.87 13.38 8.42
CA ILE A 60 13.93 12.89 9.32
C ILE A 60 15.20 13.71 9.11
N SER A 61 15.44 14.68 9.99
CA SER A 61 16.62 15.56 9.92
C SER A 61 17.95 14.83 10.15
N ASP A 62 19.03 15.29 9.50
CA ASP A 62 20.37 14.72 9.68
C ASP A 62 20.91 14.89 11.11
N THR A 63 20.38 15.84 11.89
CA THR A 63 20.69 15.94 13.32
C THR A 63 20.15 14.75 14.08
N ARG A 64 18.88 14.38 13.84
CA ARG A 64 18.27 13.20 14.44
C ARG A 64 18.98 11.91 14.03
N LEU A 65 19.43 11.81 12.78
CA LEU A 65 20.23 10.66 12.32
C LEU A 65 21.55 10.54 13.09
N ARG A 66 22.30 11.64 13.23
CA ARG A 66 23.57 11.65 14.00
C ARG A 66 23.38 11.35 15.48
N GLU A 67 22.27 11.76 16.09
CA GLU A 67 21.93 11.43 17.49
C GLU A 67 21.68 9.92 17.69
N LEU A 68 21.24 9.22 16.65
CA LEU A 68 20.89 7.79 16.67
C LEU A 68 21.99 6.89 16.07
N GLY A 69 23.17 7.42 15.75
CA GLY A 69 24.24 6.66 15.07
C GLY A 69 23.93 6.28 13.62
N LEU A 70 22.85 6.82 13.04
CA LEU A 70 22.36 6.44 11.72
C LEU A 70 23.01 7.26 10.60
N ARG A 71 23.27 6.60 9.47
CA ARG A 71 23.77 7.24 8.25
C ARG A 71 22.80 7.00 7.09
N ARG A 72 22.26 8.08 6.52
CA ARG A 72 21.46 8.04 5.28
C ARG A 72 22.26 7.37 4.16
N ILE A 73 21.60 6.45 3.46
CA ILE A 73 22.09 5.87 2.21
C ILE A 73 21.48 6.69 1.08
N GLU A 74 22.32 7.26 0.22
CA GLU A 74 21.85 7.92 -1.00
C GLU A 74 21.43 6.85 -2.00
N ASN A 75 20.12 6.70 -2.19
CA ASN A 75 19.56 5.78 -3.18
C ASN A 75 19.71 6.40 -4.58
N GLU A 76 20.66 5.91 -5.37
CA GLU A 76 20.90 6.38 -6.76
C GLU A 76 19.68 6.15 -7.69
N GLY A 77 18.75 5.27 -7.29
CA GLY A 77 17.48 5.04 -7.97
C GLY A 77 16.41 6.04 -7.55
N THR A 78 15.84 6.77 -8.52
CA THR A 78 14.72 7.69 -8.30
C THR A 78 13.44 6.90 -8.02
N VAL A 79 13.17 6.60 -6.74
CA VAL A 79 11.84 6.17 -6.29
C VAL A 79 10.93 7.39 -6.37
N VAL A 80 10.08 7.45 -7.39
CA VAL A 80 9.36 8.68 -7.73
C VAL A 80 8.14 8.85 -6.82
N GLU A 81 8.12 9.93 -6.04
CA GLU A 81 7.04 10.26 -5.09
C GLU A 81 5.64 10.24 -5.76
N LYS A 82 5.57 10.56 -7.05
CA LYS A 82 4.34 10.51 -7.89
C LYS A 82 3.72 9.12 -7.99
N ASP A 83 4.49 8.06 -7.80
CA ASP A 83 3.96 6.70 -7.76
C ASP A 83 3.34 6.35 -6.39
N GLY A 84 3.29 7.30 -5.46
CA GLY A 84 2.69 7.10 -4.14
C GLY A 84 3.62 6.36 -3.18
N LEU A 85 4.93 6.53 -3.34
CA LEU A 85 5.96 5.97 -2.48
C LEU A 85 7.06 7.01 -2.28
N SER A 86 7.25 7.45 -1.04
CA SER A 86 8.45 8.21 -0.61
C SER A 86 9.22 7.33 0.36
N PHE A 87 10.51 7.09 0.10
CA PHE A 87 11.29 6.02 0.73
C PHE A 87 12.72 6.48 1.03
N CYS A 88 13.17 6.27 2.27
CA CYS A 88 14.53 6.53 2.71
C CYS A 88 15.14 5.30 3.38
N THR A 89 16.47 5.20 3.35
CA THR A 89 17.21 4.07 3.94
C THR A 89 18.37 4.58 4.77
N PHE A 90 18.61 3.93 5.91
CA PHE A 90 19.62 4.32 6.89
C PHE A 90 20.41 3.09 7.32
N ALA A 91 21.74 3.14 7.20
CA ALA A 91 22.62 2.16 7.84
C ALA A 91 22.78 2.48 9.33
N THR A 92 22.93 1.46 10.18
CA THR A 92 23.36 1.64 11.58
C THR A 92 24.89 1.74 11.66
N GLU A 93 25.45 1.67 12.87
CA GLU A 93 26.90 1.50 13.06
C GLU A 93 27.36 0.06 12.71
N ASP A 94 26.46 -0.92 12.69
CA ASP A 94 26.73 -2.24 12.11
C ASP A 94 26.43 -2.22 10.60
N SER A 95 27.45 -2.52 9.79
CA SER A 95 27.35 -2.54 8.32
C SER A 95 26.41 -3.61 7.76
N ASN A 96 25.94 -4.55 8.57
CA ASN A 96 25.02 -5.62 8.17
C ASN A 96 23.55 -5.27 8.47
N GLU A 97 23.27 -4.19 9.19
CA GLU A 97 21.92 -3.74 9.53
C GLU A 97 21.48 -2.52 8.70
N TRP A 98 20.20 -2.44 8.36
CA TRP A 98 19.60 -1.18 7.90
C TRP A 98 18.13 -1.01 8.28
N ILE A 99 17.77 0.25 8.49
CA ILE A 99 16.40 0.72 8.62
C ILE A 99 15.95 1.23 7.26
N ASP A 100 14.77 0.83 6.81
CA ASP A 100 14.05 1.50 5.74
C ASP A 100 12.81 2.20 6.30
N VAL A 101 12.49 3.39 5.78
CA VAL A 101 11.34 4.19 6.23
C VAL A 101 10.62 4.74 5.01
N SER A 102 9.32 4.50 4.90
CA SER A 102 8.54 5.01 3.77
C SER A 102 7.13 5.45 4.12
N GLY A 103 6.70 6.55 3.50
CA GLY A 103 5.30 6.85 3.27
C GLY A 103 4.83 6.12 2.02
N VAL A 104 3.68 5.43 2.10
CA VAL A 104 3.10 4.69 0.97
C VAL A 104 1.62 5.03 0.84
N ALA A 105 1.17 5.38 -0.36
CA ALA A 105 -0.21 5.72 -0.70
C ALA A 105 -1.08 4.44 -0.82
N VAL A 106 -1.04 3.59 0.22
CA VAL A 106 -1.92 2.42 0.38
C VAL A 106 -2.44 2.32 1.81
N LYS A 107 -3.64 1.77 1.97
CA LYS A 107 -4.25 1.46 3.27
C LYS A 107 -3.65 0.18 3.88
N LEU A 108 -3.62 0.07 5.22
CA LEU A 108 -2.99 -1.07 5.91
C LEU A 108 -3.60 -2.43 5.53
N ALA A 109 -4.87 -2.45 5.15
CA ALA A 109 -5.54 -3.65 4.68
C ALA A 109 -5.00 -4.18 3.32
N GLN A 110 -4.18 -3.42 2.60
CA GLN A 110 -3.38 -3.92 1.47
C GLN A 110 -2.20 -4.77 1.97
N PHE A 111 -1.39 -4.25 2.91
CA PHE A 111 -0.30 -5.03 3.53
C PHE A 111 -0.83 -6.29 4.21
N ARG A 112 -1.99 -6.21 4.87
CA ARG A 112 -2.67 -7.35 5.52
C ARG A 112 -3.08 -8.48 4.54
N ARG A 113 -3.23 -8.19 3.24
CA ARG A 113 -3.51 -9.20 2.20
C ARG A 113 -2.25 -9.72 1.51
N ASN A 114 -1.29 -8.84 1.26
CA ASN A 114 -0.17 -9.13 0.38
C ASN A 114 1.10 -9.58 1.13
N GLY A 115 1.30 -9.12 2.36
CA GLY A 115 2.44 -9.46 3.20
C GLY A 115 2.14 -10.57 4.20
N ILE A 116 3.20 -11.13 4.79
CA ILE A 116 3.12 -12.16 5.81
C ILE A 116 3.04 -11.49 7.18
N LEU A 117 1.87 -11.51 7.82
CA LEU A 117 1.69 -10.96 9.17
C LEU A 117 2.59 -11.68 10.18
N VAL A 118 3.21 -10.91 11.09
CA VAL A 118 3.96 -11.45 12.23
C VAL A 118 3.07 -11.42 13.48
N ASP A 119 3.14 -12.47 14.30
CA ASP A 119 2.49 -12.53 15.62
C ASP A 119 3.28 -11.69 16.64
N TYR A 120 3.27 -10.38 16.44
CA TYR A 120 3.96 -9.39 17.27
C TYR A 120 2.98 -8.28 17.67
N GLN A 121 2.81 -8.07 18.98
CA GLN A 121 1.85 -7.09 19.52
C GLN A 121 2.50 -5.70 19.62
N LEU A 122 2.19 -4.85 18.65
CA LEU A 122 2.55 -3.43 18.65
C LEU A 122 1.84 -2.63 19.75
N ASN A 123 2.47 -1.53 20.16
CA ASN A 123 1.89 -0.55 21.08
C ASN A 123 0.59 0.08 20.51
N GLU A 124 -0.47 0.09 21.32
CA GLU A 124 -1.78 0.62 20.96
C GLU A 124 -1.76 2.11 20.55
N SER A 125 -0.76 2.89 21.00
CA SER A 125 -0.58 4.28 20.57
C SER A 125 -0.41 4.43 19.05
N LYS A 126 0.15 3.41 18.39
CA LYS A 126 0.35 3.36 16.92
C LYS A 126 -0.92 2.99 16.16
N ALA A 127 -1.97 2.49 16.84
CA ALA A 127 -3.16 1.95 16.20
C ALA A 127 -3.90 2.98 15.32
N PRO A 128 -4.49 2.56 14.18
CA PRO A 128 -4.37 1.25 13.56
C PRO A 128 -2.97 1.02 12.98
N SER A 129 -2.42 -0.17 13.23
CA SER A 129 -1.07 -0.59 12.88
C SER A 129 -0.98 -2.11 12.64
N LEU A 130 0.12 -2.59 12.05
CA LEU A 130 0.44 -4.03 11.90
C LEU A 130 1.95 -4.27 11.74
N ALA A 131 2.39 -5.46 12.14
CA ALA A 131 3.74 -5.98 11.90
C ALA A 131 3.71 -7.07 10.81
N PHE A 132 4.63 -7.03 9.85
CA PHE A 132 4.65 -7.93 8.69
C PHE A 132 6.04 -8.11 8.08
N ARG A 133 6.24 -9.18 7.31
CA ARG A 133 7.24 -9.29 6.23
C ARG A 133 6.56 -8.96 4.91
N GLN A 134 7.25 -8.35 3.96
CA GLN A 134 6.68 -8.04 2.66
C GLN A 134 6.40 -9.30 1.83
N ASP A 135 7.27 -10.31 1.90
CA ASP A 135 7.08 -11.63 1.28
C ASP A 135 7.89 -12.72 2.03
N GLU A 136 8.11 -13.88 1.39
CA GLU A 136 8.84 -15.02 1.98
C GLU A 136 10.37 -14.86 1.99
N TYR A 137 10.92 -13.92 1.20
CA TYR A 137 12.35 -13.58 1.06
C TYR A 137 12.73 -12.27 1.79
N ASP A 138 11.76 -11.46 2.22
CA ASP A 138 12.01 -10.27 3.06
C ASP A 138 12.45 -10.69 4.47
N ASP A 139 13.75 -10.88 4.69
CA ASP A 139 14.33 -11.29 5.98
C ASP A 139 14.28 -10.21 7.07
N GLY A 140 13.67 -9.04 6.81
CA GLY A 140 13.38 -8.01 7.80
C GLY A 140 12.07 -8.22 8.56
N CYS A 141 11.69 -7.23 9.37
CA CYS A 141 10.31 -7.03 9.82
C CYS A 141 9.92 -5.56 9.64
N ARG A 142 8.66 -5.33 9.26
CA ARG A 142 8.09 -4.03 8.93
C ARG A 142 6.96 -3.71 9.89
N VAL A 143 6.99 -2.51 10.47
CA VAL A 143 5.95 -1.95 11.33
C VAL A 143 5.29 -0.81 10.56
N ALA A 144 4.00 -0.96 10.24
CA ALA A 144 3.23 0.06 9.53
C ALA A 144 2.08 0.60 10.39
N ALA A 145 1.79 1.89 10.25
CA ALA A 145 0.66 2.57 10.88
C ALA A 145 -0.13 3.38 9.84
N GLU A 146 -1.46 3.40 9.93
CA GLU A 146 -2.28 4.08 8.93
C GLU A 146 -2.38 5.58 9.17
N THR A 147 -2.56 6.33 8.08
CA THR A 147 -2.87 7.76 8.05
C THR A 147 -4.13 8.02 7.20
N PRO A 148 -4.71 9.24 7.21
CA PRO A 148 -5.81 9.59 6.32
C PRO A 148 -5.46 9.46 4.83
N ARG A 149 -4.17 9.55 4.49
CA ARG A 149 -3.62 9.70 3.12
C ARG A 149 -2.80 8.49 2.63
N GLY A 150 -2.61 7.48 3.48
CA GLY A 150 -1.76 6.34 3.18
C GLY A 150 -1.46 5.50 4.42
N SER A 151 -0.25 4.94 4.44
CA SER A 151 0.37 4.34 5.61
C SER A 151 1.82 4.84 5.69
N VAL A 152 2.36 4.96 6.89
CA VAL A 152 3.81 5.12 7.12
C VAL A 152 4.35 3.82 7.70
N GLN A 153 5.50 3.38 7.22
CA GLN A 153 6.14 2.14 7.66
C GLN A 153 7.62 2.34 7.99
N VAL A 154 8.12 1.54 8.94
CA VAL A 154 9.53 1.36 9.23
C VAL A 154 9.86 -0.13 9.14
N GLY A 155 10.82 -0.49 8.29
CA GLY A 155 11.42 -1.81 8.20
C GLY A 155 12.76 -1.85 8.91
N PHE A 156 13.03 -2.90 9.67
CA PHE A 156 14.37 -3.24 10.15
C PHE A 156 14.83 -4.54 9.48
N ASN A 157 16.06 -4.55 8.95
CA ASN A 157 16.65 -5.62 8.18
C ASN A 157 18.07 -5.90 8.70
N SER A 158 18.50 -7.16 8.77
CA SER A 158 19.86 -7.54 9.18
C SER A 158 20.35 -8.77 8.42
N PHE A 159 21.60 -8.68 7.94
CA PHE A 159 22.34 -9.70 7.18
C PHE A 159 23.44 -10.36 8.02
N ALA A 160 23.34 -10.27 9.35
CA ALA A 160 24.22 -11.00 10.27
C ALA A 160 24.19 -12.51 9.99
N LEU A 161 25.34 -13.18 10.18
CA LEU A 161 25.47 -14.64 10.01
C LEU A 161 24.82 -15.45 11.14
N GLU A 162 24.29 -14.77 12.16
CA GLU A 162 23.43 -15.34 13.19
C GLU A 162 22.00 -14.84 12.92
N ASP A 163 21.06 -15.76 12.70
CA ASP A 163 19.67 -15.43 12.36
C ASP A 163 18.96 -14.76 13.56
N GLU A 164 18.99 -13.43 13.61
CA GLU A 164 18.13 -12.66 14.53
C GLU A 164 16.67 -13.04 14.30
N GLN A 165 15.95 -13.37 15.37
CA GLN A 165 14.59 -13.88 15.27
C GLN A 165 13.67 -12.79 14.74
N LEU A 166 12.68 -13.18 13.92
CA LEU A 166 11.73 -12.25 13.31
C LEU A 166 11.04 -11.32 14.33
N ILE A 167 10.78 -11.81 15.53
CA ILE A 167 10.22 -11.02 16.65
C ILE A 167 11.20 -9.94 17.14
N GLU A 168 12.49 -10.24 17.24
CA GLU A 168 13.54 -9.29 17.63
C GLU A 168 13.72 -8.21 16.54
N LYS A 169 13.65 -8.62 15.25
CA LYS A 169 13.59 -7.69 14.11
C LYS A 169 12.34 -6.79 14.17
N CYS A 170 11.18 -7.30 14.58
CA CYS A 170 9.98 -6.47 14.77
C CYS A 170 10.07 -5.51 15.97
N GLN A 171 10.75 -5.90 17.06
CA GLN A 171 11.04 -5.02 18.20
C GLN A 171 11.93 -3.85 17.77
N LYS A 172 13.04 -4.12 17.06
CA LYS A 172 13.90 -3.07 16.47
C LYS A 172 13.13 -2.18 15.50
N ALA A 173 12.28 -2.76 14.64
CA ALA A 173 11.45 -1.98 13.71
C ALA A 173 10.44 -1.08 14.44
N GLU A 174 9.87 -1.52 15.57
CA GLU A 174 8.99 -0.68 16.39
C GLU A 174 9.76 0.42 17.14
N GLU A 175 10.96 0.13 17.66
CA GLU A 175 11.84 1.11 18.29
C GLU A 175 12.23 2.21 17.29
N TYR A 176 12.71 1.85 16.10
CA TYR A 176 13.01 2.83 15.05
C TYR A 176 11.75 3.54 14.54
N PHE A 177 10.58 2.91 14.57
CA PHE A 177 9.30 3.60 14.32
C PHE A 177 9.09 4.72 15.34
N ASP A 178 9.20 4.46 16.64
CA ASP A 178 9.02 5.50 17.66
C ASP A 178 10.12 6.58 17.59
N LEU A 179 11.37 6.20 17.32
CA LEU A 179 12.52 7.13 17.28
C LEU A 179 12.56 8.05 16.04
N LEU A 180 12.03 7.61 14.90
CA LEU A 180 12.09 8.33 13.62
C LEU A 180 10.74 8.92 13.18
N ILE A 181 9.63 8.27 13.55
CA ILE A 181 8.29 8.56 13.03
C ILE A 181 7.26 8.78 14.16
N GLY A 182 7.50 8.30 15.39
CA GLY A 182 6.53 8.32 16.49
C GLY A 182 5.95 9.71 16.80
N GLU A 183 6.80 10.73 16.91
CA GLU A 183 6.37 12.13 17.12
C GLU A 183 5.61 12.68 15.91
N LYS A 184 5.96 12.24 14.69
CA LYS A 184 5.35 12.66 13.42
C LYS A 184 4.05 11.94 13.07
N LEU A 185 3.76 10.80 13.69
CA LEU A 185 2.53 10.05 13.42
C LEU A 185 1.26 10.86 13.75
N TYR A 186 1.32 11.82 14.69
CA TYR A 186 0.23 12.75 14.96
C TYR A 186 0.06 13.78 13.84
N ASP A 187 1.16 14.40 13.38
CA ASP A 187 1.17 15.34 12.25
C ASP A 187 0.59 14.68 10.99
N TYR A 188 1.06 13.47 10.64
CA TYR A 188 0.56 12.69 9.50
C TYR A 188 -0.89 12.19 9.67
N ARG A 189 -1.49 12.30 10.86
CA ARG A 189 -2.89 11.89 11.13
C ARG A 189 -3.86 13.05 11.24
N THR A 190 -3.36 14.29 11.28
CA THR A 190 -4.17 15.51 11.45
C THR A 190 -4.16 16.41 10.22
N ASN A 191 -3.25 16.19 9.28
CA ASN A 191 -3.23 16.81 7.96
C ASN A 191 -3.74 15.84 6.89
#